data_AF-A0A523R7H6-F1
#
_entry.id   AF-A0A523R7H6-F1
#
_cell.length_a   1.000
_cell.length_b   1.000
_cell.length_c   1.000
_cell.angle_alpha   90.00
_cell.angle_beta   90.00
_cell.angle_gamma   90.00
#
_symmetry.space_group_name_H-M   'P 1'
#
loop_
_entity.id
_entity.type
_entity.pdbx_description
1 polymer ?
#
loop_
_entity_poly.entity_id
_entity_poly.type
_entity_poly.pdbx_seq_one_letter_code
_entity_poly.pdbx_strand_id
1 'polypeptide(L)'
;MWSLPDINRLNEEAVKNATKLNKAVKTGYLDGIRIKCDWCDKPAEYTYPWYDVFSDVPKGIIGLCEEHDQYFGNPSEGFFTCDDCGKTFITNYTWENYYTFTDDGDQLCLNCYFDREISRKDNWITSAEDVTWKRVKASRHLIPVGGKHWNEHLEFIGNVEFDNLSGEKVTGFSSTSTKEDGLDDLRDLVEKALLSHKKCILILDARYQCTVSIGVYVKK
;
A
#
# COMPACT_ATOMS: atom_id res chain seq x y z
N MET A 1 -15.10 12.55 16.39
CA MET A 1 -14.02 11.54 16.34
C MET A 1 -14.60 10.35 15.60
N TRP A 2 -14.21 10.16 14.34
CA TRP A 2 -14.65 8.98 13.59
C TRP A 2 -13.86 7.80 14.15
N SER A 3 -14.55 6.82 14.76
CA SER A 3 -13.89 5.57 15.11
C SER A 3 -13.51 4.87 13.81
N LEU A 4 -12.22 4.59 13.62
CA LEU A 4 -11.81 3.72 12.54
C LEU A 4 -12.55 2.37 12.68
N PRO A 5 -13.03 1.78 11.58
CA PRO A 5 -13.66 0.48 11.64
C PRO A 5 -12.70 -0.56 12.26
N ASP A 6 -13.25 -1.48 13.05
CA ASP A 6 -12.47 -2.59 13.63
C ASP A 6 -12.03 -3.55 12.52
N ILE A 7 -10.86 -3.25 11.93
CA ILE A 7 -10.27 -4.00 10.81
C ILE A 7 -10.05 -5.47 11.19
N ASN A 8 -9.69 -5.77 12.44
CA ASN A 8 -9.46 -7.14 12.87
C ASN A 8 -10.77 -7.94 12.84
N ARG A 9 -11.85 -7.40 13.42
CA ARG A 9 -13.18 -8.03 13.35
C ARG A 9 -13.64 -8.21 11.90
N LEU A 10 -13.47 -7.20 11.05
CA LEU A 10 -13.84 -7.26 9.63
C LEU A 10 -13.01 -8.30 8.86
N ASN A 11 -11.75 -8.51 9.22
CA ASN A 11 -10.90 -9.56 8.65
C ASN A 11 -11.36 -10.95 9.10
N GLU A 12 -11.69 -11.13 10.37
CA GLU A 12 -12.22 -12.40 10.89
C GLU A 12 -13.56 -12.78 10.25
N GLU A 13 -14.46 -11.81 10.07
CA GLU A 13 -15.73 -12.01 9.38
C GLU A 13 -15.54 -12.39 7.91
N ALA A 14 -14.57 -11.76 7.23
CA ALA A 14 -14.22 -12.11 5.86
C ALA A 14 -13.74 -13.55 5.74
N VAL A 15 -12.85 -14.00 6.64
CA VAL A 15 -12.34 -15.38 6.67
C VAL A 15 -13.50 -16.38 6.79
N LYS A 16 -14.47 -16.12 7.66
CA LYS A 16 -15.65 -16.99 7.85
C LYS A 16 -16.50 -17.09 6.58
N ASN A 17 -16.58 -16.00 5.80
CA ASN A 17 -17.42 -15.93 4.60
C ASN A 17 -16.69 -16.27 3.29
N ALA A 18 -15.36 -16.36 3.30
CA ALA A 18 -14.54 -16.51 2.10
C ALA A 18 -14.96 -17.66 1.18
N THR A 19 -15.18 -18.85 1.76
CA THR A 19 -15.60 -20.04 1.01
C THR A 19 -16.96 -19.84 0.33
N LYS A 20 -17.89 -19.18 1.03
CA LYS A 20 -19.23 -18.86 0.51
C LYS A 20 -19.13 -17.86 -0.64
N LEU A 21 -18.35 -16.80 -0.48
CA LEU A 21 -18.14 -15.79 -1.52
C LEU A 21 -17.48 -16.39 -2.77
N ASN A 22 -16.43 -17.19 -2.59
CA ASN A 22 -15.75 -17.87 -3.69
C ASN A 22 -16.68 -18.84 -4.44
N LYS A 23 -17.58 -19.53 -3.73
CA LYS A 23 -18.61 -20.37 -4.37
C LYS A 23 -19.62 -19.52 -5.14
N ALA A 24 -20.03 -18.39 -4.58
CA ALA A 24 -20.99 -17.49 -5.21
C ALA A 24 -20.43 -16.85 -6.50
N VAL A 25 -19.16 -16.43 -6.51
CA VAL A 25 -18.45 -15.99 -7.73
C VAL A 25 -18.47 -17.06 -8.83
N LYS A 26 -18.22 -18.33 -8.47
CA LYS A 26 -18.20 -19.42 -9.46
C LYS A 26 -19.58 -19.80 -10.00
N THR A 27 -20.62 -19.64 -9.19
CA THR A 27 -21.97 -20.11 -9.52
C THR A 27 -22.88 -19.01 -10.03
N GLY A 28 -22.59 -17.74 -9.71
CA GLY A 28 -23.50 -16.62 -9.93
C GLY A 28 -24.64 -16.55 -8.91
N TYR A 29 -24.58 -17.34 -7.83
CA TYR A 29 -25.62 -17.39 -6.79
C TYR A 29 -25.05 -17.20 -5.39
N LEU A 30 -25.61 -16.27 -4.63
CA LEU A 30 -25.32 -16.06 -3.21
C LEU A 30 -26.59 -16.40 -2.41
N ASP A 31 -26.47 -17.33 -1.46
CA ASP A 31 -27.60 -17.81 -0.65
C ASP A 31 -28.82 -18.30 -1.46
N GLY A 32 -28.56 -18.90 -2.62
CA GLY A 32 -29.61 -19.38 -3.53
C GLY A 32 -30.26 -18.29 -4.38
N ILE A 33 -29.85 -17.04 -4.22
CA ILE A 33 -30.33 -15.89 -4.99
C ILE A 33 -29.33 -15.59 -6.11
N ARG A 34 -29.83 -15.43 -7.34
CA ARG A 34 -28.99 -15.04 -8.48
C ARG A 34 -28.43 -13.65 -8.23
N ILE A 35 -27.11 -13.50 -8.35
CA ILE A 35 -26.44 -12.22 -8.20
C ILE A 35 -26.94 -11.28 -9.30
N LYS A 36 -27.29 -10.05 -8.90
CA LYS A 36 -27.73 -8.98 -9.80
C LYS A 36 -26.57 -8.07 -10.13
N CYS A 37 -26.75 -7.25 -11.16
CA CYS A 37 -25.88 -6.12 -11.38
C CYS A 37 -26.03 -5.12 -10.22
N ASP A 38 -24.92 -4.57 -9.73
CA ASP A 38 -24.97 -3.59 -8.63
C ASP A 38 -25.45 -2.20 -9.07
N TRP A 39 -25.55 -1.97 -10.38
CA TRP A 39 -26.01 -0.71 -10.99
C TRP A 39 -27.43 -0.74 -11.52
N CYS A 40 -28.00 -1.92 -11.73
CA CYS A 40 -29.36 -2.07 -12.23
C CYS A 40 -29.97 -3.41 -11.82
N ASP A 41 -31.27 -3.59 -12.02
CA ASP A 41 -31.95 -4.82 -11.61
C ASP A 41 -31.72 -6.04 -12.52
N LYS A 42 -30.90 -5.90 -13.58
CA LYS A 42 -30.57 -7.02 -14.47
C LYS A 42 -29.74 -8.09 -13.72
N PRO A 43 -29.85 -9.37 -14.10
CA PRO A 43 -28.93 -10.38 -13.58
C PRO A 43 -27.48 -10.04 -13.92
N ALA A 44 -26.54 -10.34 -13.02
CA ALA A 44 -25.13 -10.24 -13.32
C ALA A 44 -24.73 -11.32 -14.34
N GLU A 45 -23.85 -10.92 -15.25
CA GLU A 45 -23.15 -11.78 -16.20
C GLU A 45 -21.71 -12.02 -15.75
N TYR A 46 -21.13 -11.01 -15.10
CA TYR A 46 -19.79 -11.01 -14.54
C TYR A 46 -19.89 -10.82 -13.03
N THR A 47 -19.13 -11.63 -12.29
CA THR A 47 -19.07 -11.53 -10.83
C THR A 47 -17.62 -11.56 -10.37
N TYR A 48 -17.19 -10.53 -9.66
CA TYR A 48 -15.83 -10.40 -9.18
C TYR A 48 -15.81 -10.41 -7.65
N PRO A 49 -14.93 -11.21 -7.01
CA PRO A 49 -14.66 -11.00 -5.60
C PRO A 49 -13.93 -9.67 -5.44
N TRP A 50 -14.39 -8.83 -4.51
CA TRP A 50 -13.67 -7.63 -4.15
C TRP A 50 -12.99 -7.77 -2.79
N TYR A 51 -11.87 -7.07 -2.65
CA TYR A 51 -10.98 -7.10 -1.49
C TYR A 51 -10.86 -5.69 -0.90
N ASP A 52 -10.44 -5.60 0.36
CA ASP A 52 -9.84 -4.38 0.88
C ASP A 52 -8.30 -4.56 0.86
N VAL A 53 -7.54 -3.47 0.99
CA VAL A 53 -6.07 -3.58 1.02
C VAL A 53 -5.52 -4.11 2.35
N PHE A 54 -6.38 -4.33 3.34
CA PHE A 54 -6.00 -4.80 4.68
C PHE A 54 -5.94 -6.33 4.76
N SER A 55 -6.45 -7.05 3.76
CA SER A 55 -6.64 -8.50 3.79
C SER A 55 -6.64 -9.13 2.40
N ASP A 56 -5.99 -10.29 2.28
CA ASP A 56 -6.01 -11.11 1.07
C ASP A 56 -7.29 -11.94 0.89
N VAL A 57 -8.21 -11.84 1.84
CA VAL A 57 -9.49 -12.56 1.84
C VAL A 57 -10.59 -11.69 1.22
N PRO A 58 -11.43 -12.23 0.32
CA PRO A 58 -12.51 -11.48 -0.30
C PRO A 58 -13.51 -11.01 0.75
N LYS A 59 -13.97 -9.77 0.57
CA LYS A 59 -14.88 -9.06 1.48
C LYS A 59 -16.31 -9.02 0.98
N GLY A 60 -16.47 -9.16 -0.33
CA GLY A 60 -17.77 -9.31 -0.96
C GLY A 60 -17.63 -9.67 -2.43
N ILE A 61 -18.72 -9.48 -3.15
CA ILE A 61 -18.80 -9.71 -4.59
C ILE A 61 -19.39 -8.44 -5.21
N ILE A 62 -18.85 -8.05 -6.35
CA ILE A 62 -19.48 -7.09 -7.25
C ILE A 62 -20.07 -7.85 -8.43
N GLY A 63 -21.34 -7.62 -8.70
CA GLY A 63 -22.05 -8.19 -9.84
C GLY A 63 -22.24 -7.15 -10.94
N LEU A 64 -21.91 -7.48 -12.18
CA LEU A 64 -22.06 -6.58 -13.33
C LEU A 64 -22.77 -7.29 -14.49
N CYS A 65 -23.68 -6.60 -15.16
CA CYS A 65 -24.18 -7.03 -16.48
C CYS A 65 -23.21 -6.58 -17.58
N GLU A 66 -23.33 -7.14 -18.79
CA GLU A 66 -22.43 -6.83 -19.93
C GLU A 66 -22.24 -5.33 -20.17
N GLU A 67 -23.34 -4.58 -20.13
CA GLU A 67 -23.34 -3.12 -20.31
C GLU A 67 -22.48 -2.39 -19.26
N HIS A 68 -22.53 -2.80 -17.98
CA HIS A 68 -21.82 -2.12 -16.90
C HIS A 68 -20.39 -2.64 -16.68
N ASP A 69 -20.06 -3.81 -17.24
CA ASP A 69 -18.69 -4.33 -17.24
C ASP A 69 -17.82 -3.63 -18.29
N GLN A 70 -18.34 -3.44 -19.51
CA GLN A 70 -17.58 -2.93 -20.66
C GLN A 70 -17.54 -1.40 -20.77
N TYR A 71 -18.54 -0.68 -20.26
CA TYR A 71 -18.66 0.77 -20.50
C TYR A 71 -17.72 1.63 -19.62
N PHE A 72 -17.18 1.08 -18.54
CA PHE A 72 -16.29 1.80 -17.61
C PHE A 72 -14.90 1.17 -17.40
N GLY A 73 -14.60 -0.01 -17.96
CA GLY A 73 -13.24 -0.60 -18.02
C GLY A 73 -12.57 -0.88 -16.67
N ASN A 74 -13.24 -0.61 -15.56
CA ASN A 74 -12.83 -0.83 -14.18
C ASN A 74 -14.12 -1.19 -13.44
N PRO A 75 -14.15 -2.20 -12.56
CA PRO A 75 -15.35 -2.60 -11.83
C PRO A 75 -15.95 -1.44 -11.01
N SER A 76 -16.76 -0.58 -11.62
CA SER A 76 -17.51 0.53 -11.02
C SER A 76 -16.73 1.66 -10.31
N GLU A 77 -17.36 2.84 -10.26
CA GLU A 77 -16.97 3.91 -9.33
C GLU A 77 -16.94 3.35 -7.91
N GLY A 78 -15.80 3.46 -7.23
CA GLY A 78 -15.62 2.85 -5.91
C GLY A 78 -14.73 1.61 -5.89
N PHE A 79 -14.19 1.14 -7.01
CA PHE A 79 -13.19 0.06 -7.02
C PHE A 79 -12.06 0.31 -8.03
N PHE A 80 -10.99 -0.46 -7.90
CA PHE A 80 -9.93 -0.57 -8.89
C PHE A 80 -9.45 -2.02 -9.04
N THR A 81 -8.99 -2.40 -10.21
CA THR A 81 -8.27 -3.66 -10.41
C THR A 81 -6.77 -3.42 -10.36
N CYS A 82 -6.03 -4.25 -9.62
CA CYS A 82 -4.58 -4.21 -9.61
C CYS A 82 -4.01 -5.02 -10.77
N ASP A 83 -3.13 -4.41 -11.57
CA ASP A 83 -2.56 -5.05 -12.77
C ASP A 83 -1.61 -6.21 -12.46
N ASP A 84 -1.02 -6.26 -11.26
CA ASP A 84 -0.14 -7.36 -10.85
C ASP A 84 -0.90 -8.58 -10.34
N CYS A 85 -1.76 -8.40 -9.34
CA CYS A 85 -2.45 -9.53 -8.71
C CYS A 85 -3.81 -9.85 -9.35
N GLY A 86 -4.30 -9.00 -10.26
CA GLY A 86 -5.60 -9.14 -10.91
C GLY A 86 -6.80 -9.01 -9.95
N LYS A 87 -6.57 -8.66 -8.68
CA LYS A 87 -7.63 -8.52 -7.69
C LYS A 87 -8.33 -7.17 -7.84
N THR A 88 -9.65 -7.18 -7.64
CA THR A 88 -10.48 -5.99 -7.55
C THR A 88 -10.54 -5.51 -6.10
N PHE A 89 -10.12 -4.28 -5.84
CA PHE A 89 -10.12 -3.67 -4.52
C PHE A 89 -11.16 -2.57 -4.44
N ILE A 90 -11.85 -2.47 -3.30
CA ILE A 90 -12.69 -1.31 -3.02
C ILE A 90 -11.79 -0.07 -2.80
N THR A 91 -12.08 1.01 -3.53
CA THR A 91 -11.56 2.34 -3.20
C THR A 91 -12.40 2.88 -2.05
N ASN A 92 -11.78 3.12 -0.91
CA ASN A 92 -12.47 3.81 0.17
C ASN A 92 -12.40 5.33 -0.08
N TYR A 93 -13.48 6.08 0.19
CA TYR A 93 -13.47 7.55 0.17
C TYR A 93 -12.76 8.14 1.41
N THR A 94 -11.79 7.41 1.95
CA THR A 94 -10.83 7.98 2.89
C THR A 94 -9.84 8.84 2.10
N TRP A 95 -9.20 9.81 2.77
CA TRP A 95 -8.24 10.73 2.15
C TRP A 95 -6.97 10.07 1.58
N GLU A 96 -6.89 8.73 1.57
CA GLU A 96 -5.73 7.94 1.19
C GLU A 96 -6.10 7.00 0.04
N ASN A 97 -5.35 7.07 -1.06
CA ASN A 97 -5.46 6.11 -2.15
C ASN A 97 -4.78 4.79 -1.76
N TYR A 98 -5.48 3.69 -2.00
CA TYR A 98 -4.98 2.34 -1.75
C TYR A 98 -4.29 1.69 -2.97
N TYR A 99 -4.01 2.51 -3.97
CA TYR A 99 -3.26 2.15 -5.16
C TYR A 99 -2.29 3.26 -5.55
N THR A 100 -1.35 2.91 -6.41
CA THR A 100 -0.47 3.85 -7.09
C THR A 100 -0.44 3.54 -8.58
N PHE A 101 -0.03 4.52 -9.38
CA PHE A 101 0.35 4.29 -10.76
C PHE A 101 1.86 4.16 -10.87
N THR A 102 2.33 3.22 -11.69
CA THR A 102 3.74 3.12 -12.06
C THR A 102 4.08 4.12 -13.16
N ASP A 103 5.37 4.34 -13.39
CA ASP A 103 5.84 5.18 -14.50
C ASP A 103 5.45 4.59 -15.87
N ASP A 104 5.20 3.28 -15.94
CA ASP A 104 4.73 2.56 -17.14
C ASP A 104 3.20 2.62 -17.33
N GLY A 105 2.48 3.22 -16.37
CA GLY A 105 1.02 3.40 -16.41
C GLY A 105 0.22 2.30 -15.71
N ASP A 106 0.86 1.29 -15.12
CA ASP A 106 0.17 0.21 -14.39
C ASP A 106 -0.48 0.75 -13.11
N GLN A 107 -1.71 0.33 -12.81
CA GLN A 107 -2.40 0.59 -11.56
C GLN A 107 -2.16 -0.57 -10.57
N LEU A 108 -1.42 -0.32 -9.49
CA LEU A 108 -1.04 -1.35 -8.52
C LEU A 108 -1.61 -1.07 -7.13
N CYS A 109 -2.09 -2.12 -6.45
CA CYS A 109 -2.35 -2.03 -5.02
C CYS A 109 -1.03 -1.81 -4.26
N LEU A 110 -1.11 -1.20 -3.07
CA LEU A 110 0.08 -0.84 -2.30
C LEU A 110 0.97 -2.04 -1.93
N ASN A 111 0.39 -3.24 -1.76
CA ASN A 111 1.18 -4.46 -1.48
C ASN A 111 1.98 -4.91 -2.71
N CYS A 112 1.38 -4.97 -3.89
CA CYS A 112 2.10 -5.31 -5.13
C CYS A 112 3.14 -4.25 -5.48
N TYR A 113 2.82 -2.98 -5.28
CA TYR A 113 3.79 -1.90 -5.46
C TYR A 113 4.99 -2.04 -4.52
N PHE A 114 4.73 -2.31 -3.22
CA PHE A 114 5.77 -2.64 -2.25
C PHE A 114 6.64 -3.79 -2.73
N ASP A 115 6.06 -4.92 -3.14
CA ASP A 115 6.79 -6.10 -3.62
C ASP A 115 7.69 -5.78 -4.81
N ARG A 116 7.17 -5.01 -5.80
CA ARG A 116 7.97 -4.54 -6.93
C ARG A 116 9.16 -3.70 -6.45
N GLU A 117 8.93 -2.74 -5.57
CA GLU A 117 9.98 -1.80 -5.13
C GLU A 117 11.04 -2.48 -4.26
N ILE A 118 10.71 -3.46 -3.43
CA ILE A 118 11.72 -4.23 -2.68
C ILE A 118 12.47 -5.26 -3.55
N SER A 119 11.91 -5.66 -4.69
CA SER A 119 12.56 -6.57 -5.65
C SER A 119 13.62 -5.86 -6.52
N ARG A 120 13.44 -4.56 -6.74
CA ARG A 120 14.31 -3.69 -7.53
C ARG A 120 15.66 -3.48 -6.86
N LYS A 121 16.74 -3.94 -7.51
CA LYS A 121 18.10 -3.87 -6.94
C LYS A 121 18.60 -2.45 -6.74
N ASP A 122 18.24 -1.55 -7.64
CA ASP A 122 18.58 -0.14 -7.63
C ASP A 122 17.94 0.63 -6.48
N ASN A 123 16.89 0.10 -5.85
CA ASN A 123 16.31 0.67 -4.63
C ASN A 123 17.09 0.33 -3.36
N TRP A 124 17.96 -0.68 -3.41
CA TRP A 124 18.79 -1.05 -2.27
C TRP A 124 20.06 -0.20 -2.21
N ILE A 125 20.39 0.24 -1.01
CA ILE A 125 21.60 0.96 -0.65
C ILE A 125 22.62 -0.03 -0.10
N THR A 126 23.85 0.11 -0.58
CA THR A 126 24.98 -0.76 -0.18
C THR A 126 26.14 0.00 0.44
N SER A 127 26.12 1.34 0.36
CA SER A 127 27.08 2.23 1.00
C SER A 127 26.37 3.46 1.57
N ALA A 128 26.86 4.00 2.69
CA ALA A 128 26.39 5.28 3.21
C ALA A 128 26.62 6.43 2.21
N GLU A 129 27.61 6.31 1.33
CA GLU A 129 27.88 7.28 0.27
C GLU A 129 26.72 7.36 -0.76
N ASP A 130 25.92 6.30 -0.90
CA ASP A 130 24.74 6.29 -1.78
C ASP A 130 23.60 7.18 -1.22
N VAL A 131 23.67 7.53 0.08
CA VAL A 131 22.71 8.39 0.76
C VAL A 131 22.97 9.85 0.37
N THR A 132 22.23 10.27 -0.64
CA THR A 132 22.24 11.64 -1.18
C THR A 132 20.84 12.26 -1.08
N TRP A 133 20.74 13.59 -1.15
CA TRP A 133 19.44 14.25 -1.22
C TRP A 133 18.58 13.82 -2.40
N LYS A 134 19.21 13.49 -3.54
CA LYS A 134 18.51 12.90 -4.69
C LYS A 134 17.89 11.57 -4.32
N ARG A 135 18.62 10.72 -3.58
CA ARG A 135 18.14 9.42 -3.10
C ARG A 135 17.02 9.57 -2.06
N VAL A 136 17.19 10.47 -1.08
CA VAL A 136 16.18 10.75 -0.05
C VAL A 136 14.87 11.21 -0.67
N LYS A 137 14.90 12.18 -1.60
CA LYS A 137 13.70 12.66 -2.32
C LYS A 137 13.05 11.62 -3.23
N ALA A 138 13.81 10.61 -3.66
CA ALA A 138 13.31 9.51 -4.45
C ALA A 138 12.76 8.35 -3.60
N SER A 139 12.85 8.43 -2.26
CA SER A 139 12.31 7.41 -1.37
C SER A 139 10.80 7.29 -1.59
N ARG A 140 10.34 6.07 -1.87
CA ARG A 140 8.94 5.80 -2.17
C ARG A 140 8.15 5.62 -0.86
N HIS A 141 6.88 5.99 -0.87
CA HIS A 141 5.96 5.65 0.22
C HIS A 141 5.53 4.20 0.03
N LEU A 142 6.14 3.29 0.78
CA LEU A 142 6.00 1.84 0.60
C LEU A 142 5.34 1.16 1.78
N ILE A 143 4.61 1.87 2.65
CA ILE A 143 3.94 1.20 3.75
C ILE A 143 2.71 0.49 3.22
N PRO A 144 2.68 -0.86 3.23
CA PRO A 144 1.48 -1.57 2.87
C PRO A 144 0.44 -1.38 3.96
N VAL A 145 -0.80 -1.23 3.52
CA VAL A 145 -1.96 -1.09 4.39
C VAL A 145 -2.41 -2.47 4.92
N GLY A 146 -1.95 -3.56 4.26
CA GLY A 146 -2.15 -4.95 4.65
C GLY A 146 -1.34 -5.34 5.87
N GLY A 147 -2.01 -5.92 6.87
CA GLY A 147 -1.39 -6.38 8.11
C GLY A 147 -0.13 -7.21 7.88
N LYS A 148 0.91 -6.96 8.67
CA LYS A 148 2.21 -7.67 8.71
C LYS A 148 2.96 -7.95 7.38
N HIS A 149 2.42 -7.63 6.19
CA HIS A 149 3.05 -7.94 4.90
C HIS A 149 4.47 -7.39 4.84
N TRP A 150 4.66 -6.10 5.12
CA TRP A 150 6.00 -5.54 5.21
C TRP A 150 6.83 -6.12 6.36
N ASN A 151 6.21 -6.46 7.49
CA ASN A 151 6.89 -7.07 8.64
C ASN A 151 7.42 -8.47 8.32
N GLU A 152 6.96 -9.14 7.26
CA GLU A 152 7.53 -10.41 6.81
C GLU A 152 8.77 -10.21 5.93
N HIS A 153 8.92 -9.04 5.32
CA HIS A 153 9.96 -8.76 4.34
C HIS A 153 11.06 -7.81 4.83
N LEU A 154 10.70 -6.86 5.69
CA LEU A 154 11.56 -5.78 6.15
C LEU A 154 11.58 -5.68 7.68
N GLU A 155 12.73 -5.24 8.18
CA GLU A 155 12.96 -4.86 9.57
C GLU A 155 13.33 -3.38 9.63
N PHE A 156 12.71 -2.66 10.55
CA PHE A 156 12.95 -1.24 10.76
C PHE A 156 14.20 -1.03 11.63
N ILE A 157 15.13 -0.21 11.15
CA ILE A 157 16.36 0.14 11.87
C ILE A 157 16.22 1.46 12.64
N GLY A 158 15.56 2.43 12.01
CA GLY A 158 15.40 3.79 12.52
C GLY A 158 14.93 4.73 11.42
N ASN A 159 14.56 5.95 11.78
CA ASN A 159 14.07 6.98 10.86
C ASN A 159 14.68 8.35 11.17
N VAL A 160 14.63 9.22 10.17
CA VAL A 160 14.92 10.65 10.31
C VAL A 160 13.73 11.44 9.79
N GLU A 161 13.31 12.44 10.57
CA GLU A 161 12.23 13.34 10.21
C GLU A 161 12.77 14.61 9.59
N PHE A 162 12.11 15.07 8.53
CA PHE A 162 12.46 16.28 7.79
C PHE A 162 11.25 17.20 7.69
N ASP A 163 11.47 18.50 7.81
CA ASP A 163 10.45 19.48 7.48
C ASP A 163 10.11 19.37 5.99
N ASN A 164 8.83 19.28 5.65
CA ASN A 164 8.38 19.04 4.28
C ASN A 164 8.60 20.26 3.37
N LEU A 165 8.78 21.46 3.92
CA LEU A 165 9.03 22.70 3.16
C LEU A 165 10.53 22.97 3.05
N SER A 166 11.23 23.07 4.17
CA SER A 166 12.64 23.42 4.19
C SER A 166 13.50 22.22 3.82
N GLY A 167 13.13 21.00 4.23
CA GLY A 167 13.95 19.79 4.14
C GLY A 167 14.98 19.67 5.26
N GLU A 168 14.97 20.59 6.23
CA GLU A 168 15.83 20.51 7.42
C GLU A 168 15.34 19.40 8.34
N LYS A 169 16.26 18.83 9.12
CA LYS A 169 15.92 17.79 10.10
C LYS A 169 14.94 18.35 11.14
N VAL A 170 13.85 17.65 11.46
CA VAL A 170 12.98 18.08 12.55
C VAL A 170 13.64 17.78 13.88
N THR A 171 13.88 18.82 14.67
CA THR A 171 14.54 18.70 15.97
C THR A 171 13.81 19.49 17.05
N GLY A 172 12.64 19.00 17.49
CA GLY A 172 11.89 19.60 18.60
C GLY A 172 11.71 21.13 18.53
N PHE A 173 11.45 21.77 19.67
CA PHE A 173 11.18 23.22 19.73
C PHE A 173 12.43 24.12 19.85
N SER A 174 13.65 23.56 19.97
CA SER A 174 14.79 24.33 20.49
C SER A 174 16.15 24.12 19.82
N SER A 175 16.22 23.51 18.63
CA SER A 175 17.50 23.43 17.91
C SER A 175 17.38 23.89 16.46
N THR A 176 18.40 24.63 16.04
CA THR A 176 18.69 24.89 14.64
C THR A 176 19.32 23.63 14.08
N SER A 177 18.63 22.97 13.17
CA SER A 177 19.18 21.88 12.37
C SER A 177 19.29 22.32 10.92
N THR A 178 20.14 21.63 10.19
CA THR A 178 20.31 21.82 8.76
C THR A 178 19.79 20.61 7.99
N LYS A 179 19.80 20.73 6.67
CA LYS A 179 19.60 19.60 5.76
C LYS A 179 20.70 18.56 5.95
N GLU A 180 21.94 19.03 5.99
CA GLU A 180 23.12 18.19 6.10
C GLU A 180 23.08 17.36 7.39
N ASP A 181 22.66 17.94 8.52
CA ASP A 181 22.49 17.18 9.77
C ASP A 181 21.53 15.99 9.62
N GLY A 182 20.41 16.17 8.92
CA GLY A 182 19.46 15.07 8.70
C GLY A 182 19.97 14.03 7.69
N LEU A 183 20.78 14.47 6.73
CA LEU A 183 21.42 13.55 5.78
C LEU A 183 22.49 12.71 6.45
N ASP A 184 23.27 13.31 7.37
CA ASP A 184 24.30 12.63 8.14
C ASP A 184 23.68 11.64 9.15
N ASP A 185 22.59 12.02 9.83
CA ASP A 185 21.81 11.06 10.64
C ASP A 185 21.33 9.84 9.82
N LEU A 186 20.86 10.05 8.58
CA LEU A 186 20.46 8.94 7.71
C LEU A 186 21.66 8.06 7.32
N ARG A 187 22.82 8.67 7.08
CA ARG A 187 24.06 7.93 6.80
C ARG A 187 24.46 7.07 7.98
N ASP A 188 24.44 7.61 9.18
CA ASP A 188 24.74 6.88 10.42
C ASP A 188 23.80 5.67 10.60
N LEU A 189 22.51 5.85 10.33
CA LEU A 189 21.53 4.74 10.34
C LEU A 189 21.82 3.69 9.26
N VAL A 190 22.21 4.11 8.06
CA VAL A 190 22.61 3.21 6.98
C VAL A 190 23.89 2.46 7.32
N GLU A 191 24.91 3.12 7.86
CA GLU A 191 26.13 2.47 8.33
C GLU A 191 25.81 1.41 9.38
N LYS A 192 25.00 1.77 10.38
CA LYS A 192 24.53 0.84 11.41
C LYS A 192 23.80 -0.37 10.81
N ALA A 193 22.92 -0.14 9.83
CA ALA A 193 22.22 -1.21 9.12
C ALA A 193 23.20 -2.13 8.38
N LEU A 194 24.20 -1.55 7.71
CA LEU A 194 25.18 -2.27 6.89
C LEU A 194 26.21 -3.06 7.72
N LEU A 195 26.37 -2.77 9.01
CA LEU A 195 27.20 -3.59 9.91
C LEU A 195 26.68 -5.02 10.07
N SER A 196 25.36 -5.21 10.02
CA SER A 196 24.70 -6.51 10.23
C SER A 196 23.99 -7.05 8.99
N HIS A 197 23.76 -6.21 7.97
CA HIS A 197 23.05 -6.57 6.75
C HIS A 197 23.82 -6.14 5.52
N LYS A 198 23.67 -6.86 4.39
CA LYS A 198 24.39 -6.55 3.15
C LYS A 198 23.88 -5.29 2.43
N LYS A 199 22.66 -4.88 2.73
CA LYS A 199 21.95 -3.81 2.04
C LYS A 199 20.75 -3.34 2.86
N CYS A 200 20.35 -2.09 2.66
CA CYS A 200 19.16 -1.49 3.25
C CYS A 200 18.35 -0.73 2.19
N ILE A 201 17.17 -0.23 2.53
CA ILE A 201 16.31 0.59 1.67
C ILE A 201 15.80 1.79 2.45
N LEU A 202 15.66 2.93 1.78
CA LEU A 202 14.99 4.11 2.33
C LEU A 202 13.53 4.09 1.93
N ILE A 203 12.65 4.30 2.89
CA ILE A 203 11.20 4.34 2.67
C ILE A 203 10.68 5.64 3.27
N LEU A 204 9.82 6.35 2.53
CA LEU A 204 9.01 7.42 3.10
C LEU A 204 7.96 6.75 4.00
N ASP A 205 8.21 6.73 5.31
CA ASP A 205 7.42 6.02 6.33
C ASP A 205 6.25 6.87 6.85
N ALA A 206 6.37 8.20 6.79
CA ALA A 206 5.24 9.04 7.13
C ALA A 206 5.28 10.35 6.37
N ARG A 207 4.09 10.88 6.08
CA ARG A 207 3.92 12.24 5.56
C ARG A 207 2.84 12.95 6.35
N TYR A 208 3.28 13.80 7.25
CA TYR A 208 2.45 14.75 7.98
C TYR A 208 2.38 16.08 7.22
N GLN A 209 1.49 16.98 7.66
CA GLN A 209 1.27 18.27 7.01
C GLN A 209 2.56 19.10 6.85
N CYS A 210 3.44 19.05 7.85
CA CYS A 210 4.69 19.83 7.87
C CYS A 210 5.95 18.96 7.92
N THR A 211 5.83 17.63 7.98
CA THR A 211 6.98 16.74 8.26
C THR A 211 6.87 15.47 7.44
N VAL A 212 8.00 15.01 6.92
CA VAL A 212 8.13 13.68 6.32
C VAL A 212 9.09 12.84 7.15
N SER A 213 8.84 11.55 7.25
CA SER A 213 9.71 10.61 7.93
C SER A 213 10.32 9.64 6.93
N ILE A 214 11.65 9.56 6.90
CA ILE A 214 12.39 8.62 6.04
C ILE A 214 12.97 7.53 6.94
N GLY A 215 12.44 6.32 6.81
CA GLY A 215 12.91 5.16 7.54
C GLY A 215 13.97 4.38 6.77
N VAL A 216 14.94 3.83 7.51
CA VAL A 216 15.93 2.86 7.04
C VAL A 216 15.44 1.47 7.40
N TYR A 217 15.31 0.62 6.39
CA TYR A 217 14.86 -0.76 6.55
C TYR A 217 15.87 -1.73 5.97
N VAL A 218 15.98 -2.91 6.56
CA VAL A 218 16.78 -4.02 6.05
C VAL A 218 15.89 -5.18 5.70
N LYS A 219 16.38 -6.07 4.83
CA LYS A 219 15.68 -7.32 4.54
C LYS A 219 15.80 -8.26 5.75
N LYS A 220 14.68 -8.85 6.15
CA LYS A 220 14.65 -9.96 7.13
C LYS A 220 15.24 -11.24 6.56
#